data_AF-A0A6L3X6S5-F1
#
_entry.id   AF-A0A6L3X6S5-F1
#
_cell.length_a   1.000
_cell.length_b   1.000
_cell.length_c   1.000
_cell.angle_alpha   90.00
_cell.angle_beta   90.00
_cell.angle_gamma   90.00
#
_symmetry.space_group_name_H-M   'P 1'
#
loop_
_entity.id
_entity.type
_entity.pdbx_description
1 polymer ?
#
loop_
_entity_poly.entity_id
_entity_poly.type
_entity_poly.pdbx_seq_one_letter_code
_entity_poly.pdbx_strand_id
1 'polypeptide(L)' 'EDGMFRLAQAAKATRGATLQADPTIRVMSGVLEGSNVKPVEAMTDMIASARRFEMQMKIISSVDENAGKANQLLAMS' A
#
# COMPACT_ATOMS: atom_id res chain seq x y z
N GLU A 1 7.45 13.74 -8.91
CA GLU A 1 8.43 13.62 -7.82
C GLU A 1 9.79 13.28 -8.42
N ASP A 2 10.89 13.73 -7.81
CA ASP A 2 12.26 13.66 -8.34
C ASP A 2 12.96 12.31 -8.09
N GLY A 3 12.28 11.35 -7.45
CA GLY A 3 12.85 10.03 -7.13
C GLY A 3 14.00 10.07 -6.13
N MET A 4 14.28 11.24 -5.54
CA MET A 4 15.44 11.44 -4.66
C MET A 4 15.08 11.11 -3.22
N PHE A 5 15.79 10.14 -2.64
CA PHE A 5 15.69 9.84 -1.21
C PHE A 5 16.40 10.93 -0.40
N ARG A 6 15.74 11.39 0.65
CA ARG A 6 16.28 12.37 1.60
C ARG A 6 16.45 11.71 2.95
N LEU A 7 17.52 12.05 3.68
CA LEU A 7 17.74 11.53 5.01
C LEU A 7 16.60 11.94 5.95
N ALA A 8 15.99 10.95 6.60
CA ALA A 8 15.05 11.19 7.68
C ALA A 8 15.73 11.89 8.86
N GLN A 9 14.99 12.68 9.63
CA GLN A 9 15.54 13.42 10.77
C GLN A 9 16.21 12.51 11.80
N ALA A 10 15.62 11.34 12.06
CA ALA A 10 16.21 10.31 12.93
C ALA A 10 17.55 9.78 12.38
N ALA A 11 17.66 9.58 11.06
CA ALA A 11 18.90 9.14 10.42
C ALA A 11 19.99 10.22 10.48
N LYS A 12 19.63 11.50 10.38
CA LYS A 12 20.57 12.62 10.54
C LYS A 12 21.14 12.71 11.96
N ALA A 13 20.30 12.43 12.97
CA ALA A 13 20.73 12.47 14.37
C ALA A 13 21.75 11.36 14.72
N THR A 14 21.68 10.21 14.04
CA THR A 14 22.57 9.07 14.28
C THR A 14 23.78 9.01 13.35
N ARG A 15 23.63 9.42 12.09
CA ARG A 15 24.67 9.27 11.04
C ARG A 15 25.23 10.60 10.54
N GLY A 16 24.71 11.73 11.02
CA GLY A 16 25.09 13.06 10.56
C GLY A 16 24.34 13.50 9.29
N ALA A 17 24.63 14.72 8.84
CA ALA A 17 23.94 15.34 7.70
C ALA A 17 24.34 14.74 6.34
N THR A 18 25.48 14.04 6.26
CA THR A 18 26.02 13.42 5.05
C THR A 18 26.24 11.93 5.29
N LEU A 19 25.86 11.10 4.31
CA LEU A 19 26.14 9.68 4.35
C LEU A 19 27.62 9.44 4.07
N GLN A 20 28.26 8.57 4.86
CA GLN A 20 29.61 8.10 4.56
C GLN A 20 29.60 7.17 3.34
N ALA A 21 30.64 7.24 2.53
CA ALA A 21 30.78 6.39 1.36
C ALA A 21 31.02 4.93 1.79
N ASP A 22 30.26 4.00 1.23
CA ASP A 22 30.43 2.56 1.47
C ASP A 22 31.45 1.97 0.48
N PRO A 23 32.53 1.31 0.94
CA PRO A 23 33.56 0.74 0.08
C PRO A 23 33.10 -0.47 -0.77
N THR A 24 31.94 -1.06 -0.47
CA THR A 24 31.41 -2.23 -1.19
C THR A 24 30.59 -1.86 -2.43
N ILE A 25 30.14 -0.61 -2.53
CA ILE A 25 29.32 -0.13 -3.63
C ILE A 25 30.21 0.21 -4.83
N ARG A 26 29.86 -0.31 -6.01
CA ARG A 26 30.54 0.00 -7.28
C ARG A 26 29.53 0.47 -8.33
N VAL A 27 29.92 1.50 -9.08
CA VAL A 27 29.13 2.04 -10.18
C VAL A 27 29.57 1.35 -11.48
N MET A 28 28.59 0.85 -12.25
CA MET A 28 28.81 0.34 -13.60
C MET A 28 28.39 1.40 -14.61
N SER A 29 29.30 1.77 -15.52
CA SER A 29 29.01 2.77 -16.56
C SER A 29 28.22 2.16 -17.70
N GLY A 30 27.28 2.92 -18.27
CA GLY A 30 26.49 2.53 -19.44
C GLY A 30 25.34 1.55 -19.17
N VAL A 31 25.02 1.24 -17.90
CA VAL A 31 23.86 0.43 -17.53
C VAL A 31 22.82 1.27 -16.80
N LEU A 32 21.54 0.98 -17.05
CA LEU A 32 20.41 1.57 -16.33
C LEU A 32 19.79 0.50 -15.45
N GLU A 33 19.66 0.78 -14.16
CA GLU A 33 19.00 -0.12 -13.23
C GLU A 33 17.49 -0.18 -13.55
N GLY A 34 17.01 -1.38 -13.82
CA GLY A 34 15.58 -1.63 -14.01
C GLY A 34 14.80 -1.57 -12.70
N SER A 35 13.50 -1.36 -12.79
CA SER A 35 12.64 -1.48 -11.61
C SER A 35 12.63 -2.92 -11.09
N ASN A 36 12.77 -3.11 -9.78
CA ASN A 36 12.60 -4.41 -9.12
C ASN A 36 11.12 -4.81 -8.96
N VAL A 37 10.22 -4.30 -9.79
CA VAL A 37 8.78 -4.57 -9.73
C VAL A 37 8.40 -5.60 -10.78
N LYS A 38 7.60 -6.59 -10.38
CA LYS A 38 6.96 -7.56 -11.27
C LYS A 38 5.52 -7.12 -11.55
N PRO A 39 5.20 -6.57 -12.73
CA PRO A 39 3.90 -5.93 -12.97
C PRO A 39 2.72 -6.89 -12.81
N VAL A 40 2.86 -8.14 -13.26
CA VAL A 40 1.79 -9.15 -13.18
C VAL A 40 1.42 -9.47 -11.73
N GLU A 41 2.43 -9.70 -10.89
CA GLU A 41 2.25 -10.01 -9.46
C GLU A 41 1.58 -8.84 -8.73
N ALA A 42 2.07 -7.62 -8.97
CA ALA A 42 1.48 -6.41 -8.40
C ALA A 42 0.01 -6.22 -8.83
N MET A 43 -0.31 -6.48 -10.10
CA MET A 43 -1.69 -6.41 -10.60
C MET A 43 -2.58 -7.48 -9.97
N THR A 44 -2.08 -8.72 -9.80
CA THR A 44 -2.87 -9.77 -9.14
C THR A 44 -3.16 -9.45 -7.68
N ASP A 45 -2.21 -8.83 -6.97
CA ASP A 45 -2.40 -8.39 -5.59
C ASP A 45 -3.41 -7.25 -5.49
N MET A 46 -3.36 -6.30 -6.43
CA MET A 46 -4.36 -5.24 -6.53
C MET A 46 -5.76 -5.82 -6.80
N ILE A 47 -5.91 -6.75 -7.73
CA ILE A 47 -7.20 -7.39 -8.05
C ILE A 47 -7.72 -8.17 -6.83
N ALA A 48 -6.85 -8.90 -6.13
CA ALA A 48 -7.23 -9.64 -4.95
C ALA A 48 -7.68 -8.69 -3.82
N SER A 49 -7.03 -7.54 -3.68
CA SER A 49 -7.40 -6.50 -2.73
C SER A 49 -8.73 -5.84 -3.08
N ALA A 50 -8.97 -5.53 -4.35
CA ALA A 50 -10.23 -4.98 -4.83
C ALA A 50 -11.42 -5.92 -4.57
N ARG A 51 -11.27 -7.22 -4.89
CA ARG A 51 -12.32 -8.21 -4.60
C ARG A 51 -12.61 -8.35 -3.11
N ARG A 52 -11.59 -8.29 -2.26
CA ARG A 52 -11.80 -8.29 -0.80
C ARG A 52 -12.59 -7.08 -0.34
N PHE A 53 -12.28 -5.90 -0.86
CA PHE A 53 -13.03 -4.69 -0.58
C PHE A 53 -14.49 -4.79 -1.04
N GLU A 54 -14.75 -5.28 -2.26
CA GLU A 54 -16.11 -5.49 -2.78
C GLU A 54 -16.92 -6.45 -1.89
N MET A 55 -16.33 -7.55 -1.45
CA MET A 55 -16.98 -8.49 -0.52
C MET A 55 -17.29 -7.83 0.82
N GLN A 56 -16.37 -7.03 1.37
CA GLN A 56 -16.58 -6.28 2.61
C GLN A 56 -17.76 -5.30 2.46
N MET A 57 -17.84 -4.57 1.34
CA MET A 57 -18.96 -3.66 1.07
C MET A 57 -20.29 -4.40 0.93
N LYS A 58 -20.30 -5.56 0.26
CA LYS A 58 -21.51 -6.39 0.13
C LYS A 58 -22.00 -6.94 1.47
N ILE A 59 -21.08 -7.29 2.38
CA ILE A 59 -21.45 -7.70 3.73
C ILE A 59 -22.11 -6.55 4.48
N ILE A 60 -21.54 -5.34 4.41
CA ILE A 60 -22.10 -4.14 5.04
C ILE A 60 -23.51 -3.86 4.51
N SER A 61 -23.71 -3.86 3.19
CA SER A 61 -25.03 -3.61 2.60
C SER A 61 -26.06 -4.67 3.02
N SER A 62 -25.64 -5.94 3.10
CA SER A 62 -26.51 -7.02 3.56
C SER A 62 -26.90 -6.86 5.04
N VAL A 63 -26.00 -6.35 5.88
CA VAL A 63 -26.28 -6.05 7.29
C VAL A 63 -27.26 -4.89 7.40
N ASP A 64 -27.06 -3.82 6.64
CA ASP A 64 -27.94 -2.65 6.63
C ASP A 64 -29.37 -3.01 6.19
N GLU A 65 -29.50 -3.77 5.10
CA GLU A 65 -30.80 -4.26 4.62
C GLU A 65 -31.52 -5.13 5.68
N ASN A 66 -30.78 -6.01 6.35
CA ASN A 66 -31.33 -6.87 7.39
C ASN A 66 -31.79 -6.07 8.62
N ALA A 67 -30.98 -5.10 9.05
CA ALA A 67 -31.33 -4.21 10.15
C ALA A 67 -32.59 -3.39 9.83
N GLY A 68 -32.72 -2.88 8.61
CA GLY A 68 -33.91 -2.17 8.14
C GLY A 68 -35.17 -3.04 8.18
N LYS A 69 -35.10 -4.27 7.69
CA LYS A 69 -36.22 -5.23 7.74
C LYS A 69 -36.60 -5.60 9.17
N ALA A 70 -35.63 -5.86 10.04
CA ALA A 70 -35.90 -6.15 11.46
C ALA A 70 -36.63 -4.98 12.15
N ASN A 71 -36.25 -3.75 11.84
CA ASN A 71 -36.90 -2.57 12.41
C ASN A 71 -38.35 -2.38 11.92
N GLN A 72 -38.64 -2.74 10.66
CA GLN A 72 -40.01 -2.76 10.13
C GLN A 72 -40.90 -3.78 10.87
N LEU A 73 -40.36 -4.96 11.18
CA LEU A 73 -41.09 -5.97 11.96
C LEU A 73 -41.40 -5.49 13.39
N LEU A 74 -40.46 -4.78 14.02
CA LEU A 74 -40.67 -4.17 15.34
C LEU A 74 -41.74 -3.06 15.31
N ALA A 75 -41.81 -2.28 14.24
CA ALA A 75 -42.80 -1.21 14.10
C ALA A 75 -44.22 -1.70 13.78
N MET A 76 -44.36 -2.96 13.35
CA MET A 76 -45.65 -3.59 13.08
C MET A 76 -46.20 -4.42 14.26
N SER A 77 -45.41 -4.59 15.33
CA SER A 77 -45.84 -5.14 16.62
C SER A 77 -46.28 -4.04 17.57
#